data_AF-A0A932HE18-F1
#
_entry.id   AF-A0A932HE18-F1
#
_cell.length_a   1.000
_cell.length_b   1.000
_cell.length_c   1.000
_cell.angle_alpha   90.00
_cell.angle_beta   90.00
_cell.angle_gamma   90.00
#
_symmetry.space_group_name_H-M   'P 1'
#
loop_
_entity.id
_entity.type
_entity.pdbx_description
1 polymer ?
#
loop_
_entity_poly.entity_id
_entity_poly.type
_entity_poly.pdbx_seq_one_letter_code
_entity_poly.pdbx_strand_id
1 'polypeptide(L)'
;MQPTDYGPFPYVPINRRPKWKWPNGARVALWVIPNLEFFSLKSPMPGHPWEKAAEQKTPTVRQWGQRDYGNRVGVFRMMEVLSRHGIRATATTNADVCD
;
A
#
# COMPACT_ATOMS: atom_id res chain seq x y z
N MET A 1 21.02 -17.26 -7.06
CA MET A 1 21.22 -15.80 -6.91
C MET A 1 22.34 -15.61 -5.90
N GLN A 2 23.54 -15.19 -6.31
CA GLN A 2 24.68 -15.08 -5.39
C GLN A 2 24.66 -13.71 -4.68
N PRO A 3 24.75 -13.65 -3.34
CA PRO A 3 24.79 -12.39 -2.60
C PRO A 3 26.09 -11.62 -2.85
N THR A 4 26.00 -10.29 -2.96
CA THR A 4 27.15 -9.36 -2.92
C THR A 4 26.77 -8.13 -2.09
N ASP A 5 27.74 -7.29 -1.70
CA ASP A 5 27.52 -6.08 -0.88
C ASP A 5 26.47 -5.12 -1.47
N TYR A 6 26.36 -5.06 -2.80
CA TYR A 6 25.39 -4.23 -3.53
C TYR A 6 24.15 -5.00 -3.97
N GLY A 7 23.94 -6.18 -3.39
CA GLY A 7 22.86 -7.10 -3.75
C GLY A 7 23.24 -8.05 -4.89
N PRO A 8 22.29 -8.85 -5.36
CA PRO A 8 22.59 -9.95 -6.26
C PRO A 8 22.75 -9.56 -7.74
N PHE A 9 22.63 -8.27 -8.06
CA PHE A 9 22.60 -7.76 -9.43
C PHE A 9 23.80 -6.86 -9.72
N PRO A 10 24.44 -6.99 -10.90
CA PRO A 10 25.51 -6.07 -11.31
C PRO A 10 25.01 -4.62 -11.34
N TYR A 11 25.88 -3.68 -10.95
CA TYR A 11 25.60 -2.26 -11.09
C TYR A 11 25.44 -1.87 -12.57
N VAL A 12 24.37 -1.14 -12.89
CA VAL A 12 24.14 -0.55 -14.21
C VAL A 12 23.85 0.95 -14.05
N PRO A 13 24.75 1.84 -14.52
CA PRO A 13 24.52 3.28 -14.45
C PRO A 13 23.35 3.70 -15.36
N ILE A 14 22.69 4.81 -15.03
CA ILE A 14 21.46 5.26 -15.69
C ILE A 14 21.60 5.39 -17.22
N ASN A 15 22.75 5.82 -17.71
CA ASN A 15 23.06 5.98 -19.13
C ASN A 15 23.28 4.65 -19.89
N ARG A 16 23.46 3.53 -19.17
CA ARG A 16 23.59 2.18 -19.73
C ARG A 16 22.38 1.29 -19.46
N ARG A 17 21.34 1.81 -18.77
CA ARG A 17 20.12 1.03 -18.53
C ARG A 17 19.40 0.76 -19.85
N PRO A 18 19.01 -0.50 -20.12
CA PRO A 18 18.19 -0.80 -21.29
C PRO A 18 16.92 0.04 -21.30
N LYS A 19 16.55 0.56 -22.48
CA LYS A 19 15.30 1.29 -22.65
C LYS A 19 14.13 0.30 -22.60
N TRP A 20 13.34 0.36 -21.55
CA TRP A 20 12.12 -0.43 -21.42
C TRP A 20 11.02 0.18 -22.30
N LYS A 21 10.25 -0.66 -23.00
CA LYS A 21 9.06 -0.25 -23.75
C LYS A 21 7.82 -0.78 -23.06
N TRP A 22 6.94 0.11 -22.65
CA TRP A 22 5.65 -0.29 -22.11
C TRP A 22 4.68 -0.69 -23.22
N PRO A 23 3.66 -1.51 -22.90
CA PRO A 23 2.56 -1.76 -23.82
C PRO A 23 1.99 -0.46 -24.39
N ASN A 24 1.51 -0.51 -25.63
CA ASN A 24 0.90 0.62 -26.33
C ASN A 24 1.81 1.85 -26.51
N GLY A 25 3.14 1.70 -26.38
CA GLY A 25 4.08 2.80 -26.52
C GLY A 25 4.05 3.81 -25.36
N ALA A 26 3.49 3.44 -24.21
CA ALA A 26 3.41 4.31 -23.05
C ALA A 26 4.80 4.71 -22.53
N ARG A 27 4.91 5.92 -22.00
CA ARG A 27 6.16 6.46 -21.42
C ARG A 27 6.19 6.40 -19.89
N VAL A 28 5.03 6.19 -19.26
CA VAL A 28 4.84 6.10 -17.82
C VAL A 28 3.91 4.93 -17.54
N ALA A 29 4.25 4.14 -16.52
CA ALA A 29 3.35 3.15 -15.93
C ALA A 29 2.80 3.73 -14.62
N LEU A 30 1.46 3.68 -14.46
CA LEU A 30 0.78 4.02 -13.22
C LEU A 30 0.37 2.72 -12.53
N TRP A 31 0.75 2.56 -11.27
CA TRP A 31 0.33 1.44 -10.45
C TRP A 31 -0.44 1.97 -9.24
N VAL A 32 -1.73 1.64 -9.18
CA VAL A 32 -2.62 2.07 -8.09
C VAL A 32 -2.77 0.94 -7.08
N ILE A 33 -2.42 1.23 -5.83
CA ILE A 33 -2.28 0.23 -4.78
C ILE A 33 -2.99 0.72 -3.50
N PRO A 34 -4.31 0.48 -3.36
CA PRO A 34 -4.98 0.76 -2.10
C PRO A 34 -4.55 -0.25 -1.02
N ASN A 35 -4.11 0.27 0.13
CA ASN A 35 -3.93 -0.50 1.35
C ASN A 35 -5.31 -0.84 1.94
N LEU A 36 -5.57 -2.14 2.10
CA LEU A 36 -6.70 -2.67 2.83
C LEU A 36 -6.16 -3.28 4.13
N GLU A 37 -6.42 -2.61 5.24
CA GLU A 37 -5.80 -2.96 6.51
C GLU A 37 -6.83 -3.02 7.62
N PHE A 38 -6.77 -4.08 8.42
CA PHE A 38 -7.52 -4.20 9.67
C PHE A 38 -6.60 -3.95 10.87
N PHE A 39 -7.11 -3.18 11.83
CA PHE A 39 -6.45 -2.96 13.11
C PHE A 39 -7.46 -3.18 14.24
N SER A 40 -7.10 -4.03 15.19
CA SER A 40 -7.97 -4.33 16.35
C SER A 40 -8.08 -3.14 17.29
N LEU A 41 -9.32 -2.78 17.68
CA LEU A 41 -9.59 -1.77 18.72
C LEU A 41 -9.05 -2.20 20.11
N LYS A 42 -8.73 -3.49 20.28
CA LYS A 42 -8.15 -4.04 21.52
C LYS A 42 -6.62 -3.88 21.57
N SER A 43 -6.00 -3.50 20.46
CA SER A 43 -4.56 -3.33 20.35
C SER A 43 -4.22 -1.85 20.21
N PRO A 44 -3.12 -1.37 20.80
CA PRO A 44 -2.72 0.00 20.62
C PRO A 44 -2.23 0.21 19.17
N MET A 45 -2.56 1.36 18.57
CA MET A 45 -2.23 1.64 17.16
C MET A 45 -1.82 3.10 16.98
N PRO A 46 -0.87 3.40 16.07
CA PRO A 46 -0.40 4.75 15.85
C PRO A 46 -1.44 5.58 15.09
N GLY A 47 -1.63 6.83 15.49
CA GLY A 47 -2.41 7.81 14.74
C GLY A 47 -1.59 8.47 13.63
N HIS A 48 -0.28 8.59 13.83
CA HIS A 48 0.65 9.20 12.88
C HIS A 48 1.90 8.35 12.63
N PRO A 49 2.58 8.52 11.48
CA PRO A 49 3.76 7.71 11.13
C PRO A 49 4.93 7.78 12.12
N TRP A 50 5.05 8.86 12.89
CA TRP A 50 6.10 9.05 13.90
C TRP A 50 5.72 8.53 15.29
N GLU A 51 4.47 8.11 15.50
CA GLU A 51 4.01 7.57 16.77
C GLU A 51 4.33 6.08 16.86
N LYS A 52 4.80 5.62 18.02
CA LYS A 52 4.92 4.18 18.26
C LYS A 52 3.60 3.64 18.78
N ALA A 53 3.13 2.55 18.18
CA ALA A 53 1.92 1.85 18.63
C ALA A 53 1.99 1.52 20.13
N ALA A 54 3.13 0.98 20.60
CA ALA A 54 3.32 0.58 21.99
C ALA A 54 3.18 1.71 23.03
N GLU A 55 3.28 2.98 22.61
CA GLU A 55 3.16 4.14 23.50
C GLU A 55 1.71 4.66 23.60
N GLN A 56 0.78 4.09 22.83
CA GLN A 56 -0.62 4.51 22.80
C GLN A 56 -1.46 3.76 23.83
N LYS A 57 -2.43 4.46 24.44
CA LYS A 57 -3.40 3.85 25.37
C LYS A 57 -4.60 3.29 24.59
N THR A 58 -4.92 2.03 24.86
CA THR A 58 -6.11 1.36 24.32
C THR A 58 -7.34 1.70 25.17
N PRO A 59 -8.53 1.95 24.57
CA PRO A 59 -8.82 1.94 23.14
C PRO A 59 -8.45 3.25 22.42
N THR A 60 -7.83 3.12 21.26
CA THR A 60 -7.47 4.23 20.36
C THR A 60 -8.64 4.57 19.42
N VAL A 61 -9.77 5.03 19.99
CA VAL A 61 -11.07 5.18 19.28
C VAL A 61 -10.96 6.03 18.01
N ARG A 62 -10.25 7.17 18.07
CA ARG A 62 -10.09 8.08 16.92
C ARG A 62 -9.33 7.40 15.78
N GLN A 63 -8.19 6.78 16.09
CA GLN A 63 -7.31 6.13 15.12
C GLN A 63 -7.99 4.92 14.49
N TRP A 64 -8.71 4.16 15.31
CA TRP A 64 -9.47 3.00 14.86
C TRP A 64 -10.65 3.39 13.97
N GLY A 65 -11.46 4.38 14.39
CA GLY A 65 -12.66 4.77 13.66
C GLY A 65 -12.39 5.25 12.23
N GLN A 66 -11.24 5.92 12.00
CA GLN A 66 -10.82 6.31 10.65
C GLN A 66 -10.53 5.09 9.75
N ARG A 67 -9.89 4.05 10.31
CA ARG A 67 -9.53 2.83 9.58
C ARG A 67 -10.75 1.93 9.36
N ASP A 68 -11.61 1.82 10.37
CA ASP A 68 -12.89 1.10 10.27
C ASP A 68 -13.78 1.72 9.20
N TYR A 69 -13.88 3.05 9.13
CA TYR A 69 -14.56 3.73 8.05
C TYR A 69 -13.96 3.39 6.67
N GLY A 70 -12.64 3.29 6.57
CA GLY A 70 -11.93 2.87 5.37
C GLY A 70 -12.46 1.53 4.83
N ASN A 71 -12.52 0.51 5.69
CA ASN A 71 -12.98 -0.83 5.30
C ASN A 71 -14.50 -0.91 5.10
N ARG A 72 -15.29 -0.16 5.87
CA ARG A 72 -16.76 -0.21 5.79
C ARG A 72 -17.37 0.65 4.68
N VAL A 73 -16.69 1.73 4.30
CA VAL A 73 -17.25 2.74 3.37
C VAL A 73 -16.22 3.19 2.33
N GLY A 74 -15.00 3.51 2.77
CA GLY A 74 -13.97 4.11 1.92
C GLY A 74 -13.60 3.25 0.72
N VAL A 75 -13.38 1.95 0.94
CA VAL A 75 -12.98 1.00 -0.10
C VAL A 75 -13.98 0.92 -1.24
N PHE A 76 -15.28 0.88 -0.94
CA PHE A 76 -16.32 0.80 -1.96
C PHE A 76 -16.38 2.06 -2.83
N ARG A 77 -16.19 3.24 -2.23
CA ARG A 77 -16.09 4.50 -2.99
C ARG A 77 -14.86 4.55 -3.88
N MET A 78 -13.71 4.07 -3.39
CA MET A 78 -12.50 3.97 -4.21
C MET A 78 -12.70 3.01 -5.39
N MET A 79 -13.26 1.83 -5.14
CA MET A 79 -13.58 0.85 -6.19
C MET A 79 -14.48 1.45 -7.26
N GLU A 80 -15.52 2.19 -6.85
CA GLU A 80 -16.43 2.85 -7.79
C GLU A 80 -15.70 3.86 -8.70
N VAL A 81 -14.82 4.71 -8.14
CA VAL A 81 -14.04 5.68 -8.93
C VAL A 81 -13.08 4.96 -9.90
N LEU A 82 -12.39 3.92 -9.44
CA LEU A 82 -11.47 3.14 -10.26
C LEU A 82 -12.21 2.46 -11.43
N SER A 83 -13.37 1.86 -11.15
CA SER A 83 -14.24 1.26 -12.17
C SER A 83 -14.74 2.30 -13.17
N ARG A 84 -15.19 3.47 -12.72
CA ARG A 84 -15.66 4.57 -13.60
C ARG A 84 -14.57 5.04 -14.57
N HIS A 85 -13.31 4.98 -14.18
CA HIS A 85 -12.17 5.37 -15.02
C HIS A 85 -11.47 4.19 -15.72
N GLY A 86 -11.98 2.96 -15.58
CA GLY A 86 -11.36 1.76 -16.16
C GLY A 86 -9.96 1.46 -15.62
N ILE A 87 -9.63 1.93 -14.41
CA ILE A 87 -8.31 1.75 -13.80
C ILE A 87 -8.31 0.44 -13.01
N ARG A 88 -7.37 -0.46 -13.36
CA ARG A 88 -7.13 -1.68 -12.59
C ARG A 88 -6.15 -1.39 -11.46
N ALA A 89 -6.59 -1.59 -10.22
CA ALA A 89 -5.76 -1.50 -9.03
C ALA A 89 -5.36 -2.88 -8.50
N THR A 90 -4.34 -2.90 -7.65
CA THR A 90 -3.92 -4.08 -6.88
C THR A 90 -4.11 -3.80 -5.40
N ALA A 91 -4.93 -4.57 -4.70
CA ALA A 91 -5.08 -4.41 -3.25
C ALA A 91 -3.84 -4.97 -2.53
N THR A 92 -3.24 -4.17 -1.65
CA THR A 92 -2.29 -4.68 -0.65
C THR A 92 -3.04 -4.88 0.66
N THR A 93 -3.19 -6.14 1.04
CA THR A 93 -4.08 -6.55 2.12
C THR A 93 -3.30 -7.25 3.23
N ASN A 94 -3.49 -6.84 4.49
CA ASN A 94 -2.97 -7.63 5.61
C ASN A 94 -3.89 -8.83 5.90
N ALA A 95 -3.34 -9.89 6.48
CA ALA A 95 -4.05 -11.17 6.66
C ALA A 95 -5.35 -11.00 7.45
N ASP A 96 -5.38 -10.14 8.47
CA ASP A 96 -6.53 -9.94 9.35
C ASP A 96 -7.78 -9.37 8.63
N VAL A 97 -7.67 -8.86 7.41
CA VAL A 97 -8.83 -8.44 6.59
C VAL A 97 -9.56 -9.64 6.00
N CYS A 98 -8.87 -10.78 5.84
CA CYS A 98 -9.40 -11.99 5.20
C CYS A 98 -9.91 -13.03 6.21
N ASP A 99 -9.67 -12.83 7.51
CA ASP A 99 -10.18 -13.66 8.59
C ASP A 99 -11.67 -13.37 8.87
#